data_AF-A0A1R1AR19-F1
#
_entry.id   AF-A0A1R1AR19-F1
#
_cell.length_a   1.000
_cell.length_b   1.000
_cell.length_c   1.000
_cell.angle_alpha   90.00
_cell.angle_beta   90.00
_cell.angle_gamma   90.00
#
_symmetry.space_group_name_H-M   'P 1'
#
loop_
_entity.id
_entity.type
_entity.pdbx_description
1 polymer ?
#
loop_
_entity_poly.entity_id
_entity_poly.type
_entity_poly.pdbx_seq_one_letter_code
_entity_poly.pdbx_strand_id
1 'polypeptide(L)'
;MLKLMRNKYIVVLIVFVSFIIFWIYKPIETTRITVGTIESKESKGGNHFINIIYADQTRTDKIKVPLTTWNLIKADNKYFFVYKFDLIRKPYLVDIREH
;
A
#
# COMPACT_ATOMS: atom_id res chain seq x y z
N MET A 1 -41.12 26.40 13.09
CA MET A 1 -40.48 25.50 14.08
C MET A 1 -40.11 24.13 13.50
N LEU A 2 -41.04 23.42 12.83
CA LEU A 2 -40.78 22.11 12.17
C LEU A 2 -39.62 22.09 11.16
N LYS A 3 -39.45 23.15 10.35
CA LYS A 3 -38.37 23.26 9.35
C LYS A 3 -36.97 23.29 9.99
N LEU A 4 -36.85 23.94 11.15
CA LEU A 4 -35.60 24.01 11.93
C LEU A 4 -35.25 22.65 12.55
N MET A 5 -36.24 21.90 13.04
CA MET A 5 -36.03 20.55 13.54
C MET A 5 -35.59 19.60 12.43
N ARG A 6 -36.21 19.65 11.24
CA ARG A 6 -35.83 18.84 10.07
C ARG A 6 -34.40 19.08 9.61
N ASN A 7 -33.94 20.33 9.61
CA ASN A 7 -32.56 20.66 9.25
C ASN A 7 -31.54 20.10 10.26
N LYS A 8 -31.86 20.06 11.56
CA LYS A 8 -30.98 19.48 12.58
C LYS A 8 -30.75 17.98 12.33
N TYR A 9 -31.79 17.23 11.99
CA TYR A 9 -31.65 15.80 11.68
C TYR A 9 -30.85 15.53 10.41
N ILE A 10 -31.00 16.37 9.38
CA ILE A 10 -30.20 16.25 8.15
C ILE A 10 -28.71 16.49 8.45
N VAL A 11 -28.36 17.49 9.26
CA VAL A 11 -26.97 17.74 9.65
C VAL A 11 -26.39 16.57 10.44
N VAL A 12 -27.14 16.02 11.41
CA VAL A 12 -26.72 14.83 12.16
C VAL A 12 -26.51 13.63 11.24
N LEU A 13 -27.40 13.42 10.27
CA LEU A 13 -27.28 12.35 9.30
C LEU A 13 -26.03 12.51 8.42
N ILE A 14 -25.75 13.71 7.93
CA ILE A 14 -24.55 14.00 7.13
C ILE A 14 -23.28 13.71 7.95
N VAL A 15 -23.22 14.19 9.19
CA VAL A 15 -22.08 13.94 10.09
C VAL A 15 -21.91 12.44 10.34
N PHE A 16 -23.00 11.71 10.56
CA PHE A 16 -22.96 10.27 10.79
C PHE A 16 -22.48 9.49 9.57
N VAL A 17 -22.95 9.83 8.37
CA VAL A 17 -22.50 9.22 7.11
C VAL A 17 -21.02 9.55 6.86
N SER A 18 -20.60 10.79 7.06
CA SER A 18 -19.18 11.18 6.95
C SER A 18 -18.31 10.44 7.95
N PHE A 19 -18.80 10.18 9.16
CA PHE A 19 -18.10 9.39 10.17
C PHE A 19 -17.95 7.92 9.73
N ILE A 20 -19.01 7.30 9.22
CA ILE A 20 -18.93 5.92 8.70
C ILE A 20 -17.95 5.84 7.53
N ILE A 21 -18.02 6.76 6.58
CA ILE A 21 -17.09 6.85 5.45
C ILE A 21 -15.66 7.01 5.97
N PHE A 22 -15.43 7.93 6.92
CA PHE A 22 -14.11 8.11 7.53
C PHE A 22 -13.56 6.82 8.14
N TRP A 23 -14.39 6.01 8.81
CA TRP A 23 -13.95 4.74 9.40
C TRP A 23 -13.75 3.62 8.38
N ILE A 24 -14.59 3.53 7.34
CA ILE A 24 -14.42 2.54 6.26
C ILE A 24 -13.15 2.84 5.45
N TYR A 25 -12.89 4.11 5.19
CA TYR A 25 -11.72 4.55 4.43
C TYR A 25 -10.49 4.80 5.29
N LYS A 26 -10.56 4.60 6.61
CA LYS A 26 -9.36 4.66 7.46
C LYS A 26 -8.50 3.46 7.07
N PRO A 27 -7.41 3.66 6.33
CA PRO A 27 -6.70 2.53 5.76
C PRO A 27 -5.99 1.79 6.89
N ILE A 28 -6.26 0.48 7.01
CA ILE A 28 -5.46 -0.39 7.86
C ILE A 28 -4.13 -0.57 7.13
N GLU A 29 -3.17 0.32 7.39
CA GLU A 29 -1.79 0.13 6.93
C GLU A 29 -1.28 -1.17 7.53
N THR A 30 -1.17 -2.20 6.70
CA THR A 30 -0.65 -3.49 7.13
C THR A 30 0.77 -3.61 6.64
N THR A 31 1.68 -3.85 7.57
CA THR A 31 3.09 -4.13 7.24
C THR A 31 3.22 -5.62 6.99
N ARG A 32 3.80 -5.99 5.85
CA ARG A 32 4.19 -7.35 5.52
C ARG A 32 5.70 -7.47 5.47
N ILE A 33 6.17 -8.61 5.94
CA ILE A 33 7.57 -8.97 6.01
C ILE A 33 7.72 -10.31 5.29
N THR A 34 8.60 -10.38 4.31
CA THR A 34 8.77 -11.59 3.50
C THR A 34 10.17 -11.73 2.94
N VAL A 35 10.52 -12.94 2.50
CA VAL A 35 11.71 -13.22 1.72
C VAL A 35 11.30 -13.59 0.30
N GLY A 36 12.00 -13.07 -0.69
CA GLY A 36 11.73 -13.37 -2.10
C GLY A 36 12.91 -13.05 -3.01
N THR A 37 12.77 -13.42 -4.27
CA THR A 37 13.71 -13.09 -5.34
C THR A 37 13.11 -12.00 -6.23
N ILE A 38 13.93 -11.05 -6.67
CA ILE A 38 13.49 -9.99 -7.58
C ILE A 38 13.58 -10.49 -9.00
N GLU A 39 12.45 -10.79 -9.61
CA GLU A 39 12.36 -11.28 -10.98
C GLU A 39 12.62 -10.17 -12.00
N SER A 40 11.99 -9.01 -11.80
CA SER A 40 12.08 -7.93 -12.79
C SER A 40 11.91 -6.54 -12.18
N LYS A 41 12.45 -5.57 -12.92
CA LYS A 41 12.52 -4.16 -12.58
C LYS A 41 11.79 -3.36 -13.66
N GLU A 42 10.75 -2.62 -13.27
CA GLU A 42 10.00 -1.74 -14.17
C GLU A 42 10.06 -0.27 -13.73
N SER A 43 10.23 0.64 -14.69
CA SER A 43 10.13 2.08 -14.48
C SER A 43 9.00 2.65 -15.35
N LYS A 44 8.02 3.34 -14.73
CA LYS A 44 6.93 4.01 -15.44
C LYS A 44 6.71 5.41 -14.88
N GLY A 45 6.95 6.43 -15.70
CA GLY A 45 6.66 7.83 -15.37
C GLY A 45 7.31 8.29 -14.06
N GLY A 46 8.60 7.99 -13.87
CA GLY A 46 9.34 8.35 -12.64
C GLY A 46 9.03 7.48 -11.41
N ASN A 47 8.13 6.50 -11.53
CA ASN A 47 7.88 5.51 -10.48
C ASN A 47 8.62 4.22 -10.80
N HIS A 48 9.32 3.68 -9.80
CA HIS A 48 10.05 2.43 -9.89
C HIS A 48 9.29 1.31 -9.18
N PHE A 49 9.23 0.15 -9.83
CA PHE A 49 8.55 -1.04 -9.32
C PHE A 49 9.46 -2.26 -9.47
N ILE A 50 9.43 -3.12 -8.46
CA ILE A 50 10.02 -4.46 -8.52
C ILE A 50 8.91 -5.50 -8.50
N ASN A 51 9.08 -6.56 -9.29
CA ASN A 51 8.25 -7.75 -9.22
C ASN A 51 9.02 -8.80 -8.40
N ILE A 52 8.41 -9.28 -7.32
CA ILE A 52 9.04 -10.19 -6.37
C ILE A 52 8.35 -11.55 -6.46
N ILE A 53 9.12 -12.60 -6.70
CA ILE A 53 8.69 -13.99 -6.55
C ILE A 53 9.00 -14.42 -5.12
N TYR A 54 7.98 -14.89 -4.42
CA TYR A 54 8.13 -15.37 -3.05
C TYR A 54 8.91 -16.69 -3.00
N ALA A 55 9.49 -17.02 -1.84
CA ALA A 55 10.26 -18.25 -1.66
C ALA A 55 9.47 -19.54 -1.99
N ASP A 56 8.14 -19.50 -1.85
CA ASP A 56 7.23 -20.59 -2.20
C ASP A 56 6.88 -20.66 -3.70
N GLN A 57 7.35 -19.69 -4.50
CA GLN A 57 7.12 -19.56 -5.95
C GLN A 57 5.64 -19.45 -6.38
N THR A 58 4.71 -19.37 -5.43
CA THR A 58 3.26 -19.40 -5.75
C THR A 58 2.70 -18.02 -6.07
N ARG A 59 3.42 -16.97 -5.68
CA ARG A 59 2.94 -15.61 -5.71
C ARG A 59 3.99 -14.68 -6.29
N THR A 60 3.51 -13.69 -7.04
CA THR A 60 4.30 -12.54 -7.49
C THR A 60 3.59 -11.26 -7.09
N ASP A 61 4.26 -10.39 -6.34
CA ASP A 61 3.72 -9.07 -6.01
C ASP A 61 4.57 -7.97 -6.64
N LYS A 62 3.89 -6.89 -7.06
CA LYS A 62 4.52 -5.69 -7.60
C LYS A 62 4.60 -4.61 -6.53
N ILE A 63 5.81 -4.21 -6.18
CA ILE A 63 6.08 -3.28 -5.08
C ILE A 63 6.74 -2.02 -5.61
N LYS A 64 6.21 -0.86 -5.22
CA LYS A 64 6.82 0.44 -5.52
C LYS A 64 8.07 0.63 -4.68
N VAL A 65 9.16 1.07 -5.32
CA VAL A 65 10.46 1.26 -4.68
C VAL A 65 10.89 2.74 -4.75
N PRO A 66 11.43 3.31 -3.66
CA PRO A 66 12.06 4.62 -3.68
C PRO A 66 13.28 4.64 -4.61
N LEU A 67 13.55 5.79 -5.25
CA LEU A 67 14.71 5.92 -6.16
C LEU A 67 16.05 5.62 -5.47
N THR A 68 16.18 5.99 -4.19
CA THR A 68 17.38 5.73 -3.37
C THR A 68 17.70 4.24 -3.29
N THR A 69 16.69 3.42 -3.04
CA THR A 69 16.83 1.97 -2.94
C THR A 69 16.88 1.31 -4.32
N TRP A 70 16.20 1.87 -5.32
CA TRP A 70 16.12 1.33 -6.67
C TRP A 70 17.48 1.04 -7.31
N ASN A 71 18.43 1.94 -7.12
CA ASN A 71 19.78 1.82 -7.69
C ASN A 71 20.64 0.76 -6.98
N LEU A 72 20.30 0.41 -5.74
CA LEU A 72 21.04 -0.57 -4.94
C LEU A 72 20.56 -2.00 -5.20
N ILE A 73 19.33 -2.15 -5.69
CA ILE A 73 18.69 -3.43 -5.89
C ILE A 73 19.15 -4.07 -7.20
N LYS A 74 19.66 -5.30 -7.12
CA LYS A 74 19.96 -6.18 -8.25
C LYS A 74 18.84 -7.19 -8.48
N ALA A 75 18.52 -7.47 -9.74
CA ALA A 75 17.62 -8.56 -10.13
C ALA A 75 18.26 -9.93 -9.79
N ASP A 76 17.43 -10.97 -9.73
CA ASP A 76 17.79 -12.39 -9.49
C ASP A 76 18.44 -12.68 -8.12
N ASN A 77 18.57 -11.66 -7.27
CA ASN A 77 19.03 -11.81 -5.90
C ASN A 77 17.85 -12.01 -4.93
N LYS A 78 18.13 -12.75 -3.86
CA LYS A 78 17.21 -12.91 -2.73
C LYS A 78 17.38 -11.75 -1.75
N TYR A 79 16.26 -11.20 -1.31
CA TYR A 79 16.24 -10.18 -0.29
C TYR A 79 15.15 -10.45 0.74
N PHE A 80 15.37 -9.87 1.91
CA PHE A 80 14.36 -9.68 2.92
C PHE A 80 13.65 -8.35 2.65
N PHE A 81 12.33 -8.39 2.42
CA PHE A 81 11.52 -7.23 2.13
C PHE A 81 10.59 -6.91 3.29
N VAL A 82 10.59 -5.65 3.70
CA VAL A 82 9.55 -5.06 4.52
C VAL A 82 8.80 -4.06 3.66
N TYR A 83 7.52 -4.29 3.46
CA TYR A 83 6.70 -3.41 2.64
C TYR A 83 5.32 -3.23 3.27
N LYS A 84 4.70 -2.10 2.98
CA LYS A 84 3.35 -1.78 3.45
C LYS A 84 2.36 -1.93 2.32
N PHE A 85 1.20 -2.46 2.64
CA PHE A 85 0.02 -2.42 1.79
C PHE A 85 -1.07 -1.58 2.46
N ASP A 86 -1.78 -0.86 1.62
CA ASP A 86 -2.98 -0.10 1.96
C ASP A 86 -4.03 -0.44 0.88
N LEU A 87 -5.31 -0.40 1.23
CA LEU A 87 -6.42 -0.49 0.30
C LEU A 87 -6.39 0.64 -0.75
N ILE A 88 -5.84 1.82 -0.40
CA ILE A 88 -5.84 3.01 -1.26
C ILE A 88 -4.57 3.09 -2.13
N ARG A 89 -3.42 2.62 -1.61
CA ARG A 89 -2.11 2.78 -2.26
C ARG A 89 -1.55 1.44 -2.70
N LYS A 90 -0.87 1.44 -3.85
CA LYS A 90 -0.09 0.28 -4.27
C LYS A 90 0.95 -0.07 -3.20
N PRO A 91 1.29 -1.36 -3.02
CA PRO A 91 2.30 -1.78 -2.07
C PRO A 91 3.61 -1.02 -2.28
N TYR A 92 4.20 -0.53 -1.19
CA TYR A 92 5.44 0.24 -1.26
C TYR A 92 6.47 -0.29 -0.28
N LEU A 93 7.72 -0.32 -0.74
CA LEU A 93 8.86 -0.82 0.01
C LEU A 93 9.18 0.15 1.15
N VAL A 94 9.35 -0.38 2.35
CA VAL A 94 9.78 0.34 3.55
C VAL A 94 11.25 0.05 3.83
N ASP A 95 11.64 -1.22 3.80
CA ASP A 95 13.01 -1.66 4.05
C ASP A 95 13.34 -2.88 3.17
N ILE A 96 14.60 -3.02 2.81
CA ILE A 96 15.13 -4.17 2.07
C ILE A 96 16.54 -4.49 2.55
N ARG A 97 16.82 -5.77 2.77
CA ARG A 97 18.14 -6.25 3.20
C ARG A 97 18.53 -7.45 2.37
N GLU A 98 19.81 -7.52 2.01
CA GLU A 98 20.37 -8.73 1.38
C GLU A 98 20.28 -9.88 2.39
N HIS A 99 19.89 -11.06 1.90
CA HIS A 99 19.82 -12.28 2.70
C HIS A 99 21.11 -13.08 2.56
#